data_AF-A0A7V9PIZ4-F1
#
_entry.id   AF-A0A7V9PIZ4-F1
#
_cell.length_a   1.000
_cell.length_b   1.000
_cell.length_c   1.000
_cell.angle_alpha   90.00
_cell.angle_beta   90.00
_cell.angle_gamma   90.00
#
_symmetry.space_group_name_H-M   'P 1'
#
loop_
_entity.id
_entity.type
_entity.pdbx_description
1 polymer ?
#
loop_
_entity_poly.entity_id
_entity_poly.type
_entity_poly.pdbx_seq_one_letter_code
_entity_poly.pdbx_strand_id
1 'polypeptide(L)'
;MSDRRFSLSPGKRVLYLTKDPENIRQQLEGSLTLRMEDLAPEDLLDDINTDAMTPAWVCFDYDPADIAKNAYAGLVINGARLI
;
A
#
# COMPACT_ATOMS: atom_id res chain seq x y z
N MET A 1 17.34 -0.82 27.06
CA MET A 1 15.92 -0.74 26.63
C MET A 1 15.66 -2.02 25.85
N SER A 2 14.60 -2.77 26.15
CA SER A 2 14.27 -3.96 25.37
C SER A 2 13.73 -3.52 24.01
N ASP A 3 14.32 -4.00 22.91
CA ASP A 3 13.83 -3.72 21.56
C ASP A 3 12.43 -4.30 21.40
N ARG A 4 11.41 -3.43 21.32
CA ARG A 4 10.07 -3.86 20.92
C ARG A 4 10.12 -4.32 19.47
N ARG A 5 9.86 -5.60 19.24
CA ARG A 5 9.75 -6.17 17.90
C ARG A 5 8.28 -6.40 17.56
N PHE A 6 7.91 -6.01 16.35
CA PHE A 6 6.62 -6.34 15.75
C PHE A 6 6.86 -7.29 14.58
N SER A 7 5.94 -8.23 14.37
CA SER A 7 5.98 -9.20 13.29
C SER A 7 4.60 -9.39 12.71
N LEU A 8 4.52 -9.51 11.39
CA LEU A 8 3.30 -9.92 10.72
C LEU A 8 3.03 -11.40 11.00
N SER A 9 1.75 -11.79 11.01
CA SER A 9 1.41 -13.21 11.04
C SER A 9 1.86 -13.91 9.76
N PRO A 10 2.22 -15.20 9.82
CA PRO A 10 2.63 -15.96 8.64
C PRO A 10 1.58 -15.87 7.52
N GLY A 11 2.03 -15.77 6.27
CA GLY A 11 1.17 -15.72 5.09
C GLY A 11 0.56 -14.35 4.78
N LYS A 12 0.85 -13.31 5.56
CA LYS A 12 0.49 -11.93 5.18
C LYS A 12 1.37 -11.44 4.03
N ARG A 13 0.76 -10.68 3.11
CA ARG A 13 1.45 -10.02 1.99
C ARG A 13 1.84 -8.60 2.39
N VAL A 14 3.02 -8.18 1.96
CA VAL A 14 3.47 -6.78 2.03
C VAL A 14 3.30 -6.21 0.62
N LEU A 15 2.59 -5.09 0.51
CA LEU A 15 2.47 -4.35 -0.74
C LEU A 15 3.45 -3.18 -0.71
N TYR A 16 4.08 -2.93 -1.85
CA TYR A 16 5.09 -1.89 -2.03
C TYR A 16 4.51 -0.78 -2.89
N LEU A 17 4.57 0.45 -2.39
CA LEU A 17 4.20 1.65 -3.13
C LEU A 17 5.36 2.01 -4.06
N THR A 18 5.32 1.50 -5.28
CA THR A 18 6.33 1.77 -6.32
C THR A 18 5.98 3.01 -7.13
N LYS A 19 6.98 3.67 -7.70
CA LYS A 19 6.79 4.79 -8.64
C LYS A 19 6.05 4.37 -9.92
N ASP A 20 6.16 3.10 -10.31
CA ASP A 20 5.32 2.51 -11.34
C ASP A 20 3.94 2.14 -10.77
N PRO A 21 2.85 2.80 -11.19
CA PRO A 21 1.51 2.52 -10.69
C PRO A 21 1.00 1.12 -11.07
N GLU A 22 1.53 0.53 -12.15
CA GLU A 22 1.06 -0.77 -12.63
C GLU A 22 1.48 -1.90 -11.69
N ASN A 23 2.68 -1.82 -11.13
CA ASN A 23 3.12 -2.72 -10.07
C ASN A 23 2.19 -2.65 -8.84
N ILE A 24 1.63 -1.49 -8.51
CA ILE A 24 0.67 -1.36 -7.40
C ILE A 24 -0.63 -2.09 -7.75
N ARG A 25 -1.17 -1.91 -8.97
CA ARG A 25 -2.40 -2.60 -9.42
C ARG A 25 -2.25 -4.12 -9.38
N GLN A 26 -1.16 -4.64 -9.95
CA GLN A 26 -0.90 -6.09 -9.98
C GLN A 26 -0.74 -6.69 -8.57
N GLN A 27 -0.14 -5.94 -7.64
CA GLN A 27 -0.06 -6.35 -6.24
C GLN A 27 -1.44 -6.43 -5.57
N LEU A 28 -2.33 -5.46 -5.83
CA LEU A 28 -3.70 -5.44 -5.30
C LEU A 28 -4.54 -6.59 -5.89
N GLU A 29 -4.43 -6.83 -7.20
CA GLU A 29 -5.07 -7.99 -7.88
C GLU A 29 -4.50 -9.34 -7.42
N GLY A 30 -3.27 -9.34 -6.90
CA GLY A 30 -2.56 -10.54 -6.46
C GLY A 30 -1.85 -11.30 -7.58
N SER A 31 -1.67 -10.68 -8.75
CA SER A 31 -0.86 -11.21 -9.85
C SER A 31 0.64 -10.96 -9.68
N LEU A 32 1.02 -10.01 -8.81
CA LEU A 32 2.41 -9.69 -8.48
C LEU A 32 2.66 -9.74 -6.96
N THR A 33 3.77 -10.35 -6.54
CA THR A 33 4.26 -10.31 -5.15
C THR A 33 5.73 -9.94 -5.16
N LEU A 34 6.04 -8.73 -4.71
CA LEU A 34 7.40 -8.22 -4.60
C LEU A 34 8.01 -8.55 -3.23
N ARG A 35 9.34 -8.59 -3.17
CA ARG A 35 10.13 -8.69 -1.94
C ARG A 35 11.10 -7.52 -1.89
N MET A 36 11.60 -7.21 -0.69
CA MET A 36 12.60 -6.15 -0.50
C MET A 36 13.84 -6.30 -1.40
N GLU A 37 14.25 -7.53 -1.73
CA GLU A 37 15.40 -7.78 -2.62
C GLU A 37 15.12 -7.50 -4.10
N ASP A 38 13.84 -7.37 -4.48
CA ASP A 38 13.41 -7.10 -5.85
C ASP A 38 13.34 -5.58 -6.13
N LEU A 39 13.64 -4.72 -5.15
CA LEU A 39 13.43 -3.28 -5.19
C LEU A 39 14.64 -2.49 -4.70
N ALA A 40 14.89 -1.35 -5.34
CA ALA A 40 15.79 -0.32 -4.84
C ALA A 40 14.99 0.83 -4.19
N PRO A 41 15.55 1.60 -3.23
CA PRO A 41 14.86 2.73 -2.61
C PRO A 41 14.29 3.74 -3.63
N GLU A 42 15.00 3.96 -4.74
CA GLU A 42 14.59 4.83 -5.83
C GLU A 42 13.36 4.35 -6.60
N ASP A 43 13.00 3.06 -6.52
CA ASP A 43 11.80 2.49 -7.13
C ASP A 43 10.53 2.77 -6.31
N LEU A 44 10.69 3.15 -5.04
CA LEU A 44 9.59 3.42 -4.12
C LEU A 44 9.09 4.85 -4.24
N LEU A 45 7.78 5.01 -4.15
CA LEU A 45 7.13 6.31 -4.13
C LEU A 45 7.54 7.08 -2.86
N ASP A 46 7.84 8.37 -3.02
CA ASP A 46 8.24 9.31 -1.97
C ASP A 46 7.12 10.35 -1.72
N ASP A 47 7.32 11.20 -0.71
CA ASP A 47 6.39 12.28 -0.33
C ASP A 47 4.91 11.83 -0.13
N ILE A 48 4.74 10.61 0.37
CA ILE A 48 3.43 10.00 0.59
C ILE A 48 2.81 10.52 1.88
N ASN A 49 1.57 11.00 1.81
CA ASN A 49 0.77 11.37 2.96
C ASN A 49 -0.26 10.28 3.33
N THR A 50 -0.93 10.46 4.48
CA THR A 50 -1.95 9.50 4.94
C THR A 50 -3.15 9.40 4.00
N ASP A 51 -3.51 10.50 3.33
CA ASP A 51 -4.63 10.52 2.40
C ASP A 51 -4.34 9.71 1.13
N ALA A 52 -3.10 9.67 0.66
CA ALA A 52 -2.67 8.82 -0.45
C ALA A 52 -2.85 7.33 -0.12
N MET A 53 -2.57 6.94 1.13
CA MET A 53 -2.72 5.57 1.60
C MET A 53 -4.19 5.21 1.86
N THR A 54 -4.91 6.05 2.58
CA THR A 54 -6.32 5.85 2.97
C THR A 54 -6.96 7.23 3.14
N PRO A 55 -7.67 7.75 2.12
CA PRO A 55 -8.31 9.06 2.20
C PRO A 55 -9.25 9.17 3.41
N ALA A 56 -9.45 10.39 3.92
CA ALA A 56 -10.29 10.63 5.11
C ALA A 56 -11.68 9.97 5.10
N TRP A 57 -12.32 9.83 3.92
CA TRP A 57 -13.63 9.18 3.82
C TRP A 57 -13.58 7.66 4.10
N VAL A 58 -12.43 7.02 3.96
CA VAL A 58 -12.23 5.60 4.31
C VAL A 58 -12.33 5.41 5.83
N CYS A 59 -11.97 6.44 6.61
CA CYS A 59 -12.01 6.38 8.07
C CYS A 59 -13.44 6.42 8.65
N PHE A 60 -14.49 6.49 7.82
CA PHE A 60 -15.87 6.28 8.27
C PHE A 60 -16.20 4.79 8.52
N ASP A 61 -15.40 3.87 7.99
CA ASP A 61 -15.46 2.45 8.33
C ASP A 61 -14.58 2.16 9.56
N TYR A 62 -15.09 1.34 10.49
CA TYR A 62 -14.34 0.93 11.68
C TYR A 62 -13.68 -0.45 11.52
N ASP A 63 -14.20 -1.30 10.63
CA ASP A 63 -13.67 -2.64 10.39
C ASP A 63 -12.40 -2.52 9.53
N PRO A 64 -11.24 -3.00 9.99
CA PRO A 64 -10.02 -3.02 9.20
C PRO A 64 -10.18 -3.70 7.83
N ALA A 65 -11.07 -4.69 7.71
CA ALA A 65 -11.34 -5.36 6.44
C ALA A 65 -12.04 -4.45 5.43
N ASP A 66 -12.90 -3.54 5.89
CA ASP A 66 -13.57 -2.56 5.04
C ASP A 66 -12.62 -1.41 4.65
N ILE A 67 -11.80 -0.94 5.61
CA ILE A 67 -10.73 0.03 5.34
C ILE A 67 -9.77 -0.50 4.27
N ALA A 68 -9.38 -1.79 4.36
CA ALA A 68 -8.41 -2.40 3.46
C ALA A 68 -8.88 -2.47 1.99
N LYS A 69 -10.19 -2.47 1.72
CA LYS A 69 -10.74 -2.43 0.35
C LYS A 69 -10.39 -1.13 -0.38
N ASN A 70 -10.10 -0.07 0.37
CA ASN A 70 -9.77 1.26 -0.13
C ASN A 70 -8.28 1.58 0.02
N ALA A 71 -7.43 0.57 0.22
CA ALA A 71 -5.98 0.77 0.27
C ALA A 71 -5.51 1.46 -1.02
N TYR A 72 -4.80 2.57 -0.85
CA TYR A 72 -4.25 3.40 -1.91
C TYR A 72 -5.28 4.15 -2.77
N ALA A 73 -6.54 4.25 -2.33
CA ALA A 73 -7.61 4.98 -3.04
C ALA A 73 -7.34 6.48 -3.21
N GLY A 74 -6.36 7.03 -2.47
CA GLY A 74 -5.93 8.42 -2.60
C GLY A 74 -4.92 8.67 -3.72
N LEU A 75 -4.35 7.62 -4.30
CA LEU A 75 -3.44 7.76 -5.43
C LEU A 75 -4.20 8.19 -6.69
N VAL A 76 -3.78 9.30 -7.28
CA VAL A 76 -4.34 9.84 -8.53
C VAL A 76 -3.27 9.79 -9.61
N ILE A 77 -3.54 9.04 -10.67
CA ILE A 77 -2.68 8.87 -11.83
C ILE A 77 -3.40 9.44 -13.04
N ASN A 78 -2.78 10.42 -13.71
CA ASN A 78 -3.36 11.07 -14.90
C ASN A 78 -4.78 11.62 -14.69
N GLY A 79 -5.06 12.15 -13.49
CA GLY A 79 -6.36 12.72 -13.13
C GLY A 79 -7.44 11.72 -12.74
N ALA A 80 -7.14 10.43 -12.68
CA ALA A 80 -8.06 9.38 -12.23
C ALA A 80 -7.52 8.66 -10.99
N ARG A 81 -8.40 8.13 -10.15
CA ARG A 81 -7.99 7.27 -9.02
C ARG A 81 -7.34 5.99 -9.56
N LEU A 82 -6.36 5.47 -8.83
CA LEU A 82 -5.69 4.23 -9.18
C LEU A 82 -6.66 3.04 -9.21
N ILE A 83 -7.61 3.04 -8.27
CA ILE A 83 -8.64 2.02 -8.04
C ILE A 83 -10.04 2.62 -8.02
#